data_AF-A0A936JQ19-F1
#
_entry.id   AF-A0A936JQ19-F1
#
_cell.length_a   1.000
_cell.length_b   1.000
_cell.length_c   1.000
_cell.angle_alpha   90.00
_cell.angle_beta   90.00
_cell.angle_gamma   90.00
#
_symmetry.space_group_name_H-M   'P 1'
#
loop_
_entity.id
_entity.type
_entity.pdbx_description
1 polymer ?
#
loop_
_entity_poly.entity_id
_entity_poly.type
_entity_poly.pdbx_seq_one_letter_code
_entity_poly.pdbx_strand_id
1 'polypeptide(L)'
;MLIVTAHPDDETGFAASVYKITHDLKGKVDLALVTNGEAGFKYSTLAEDIYGAELTDEAVGRELLPTIRKREIMAGGKIIGIRNYYFFDQKDTHYTLDHDTVLTQVWNVKWVREKLKELILREKYDYIFCLLPTPETHGHHKAATILALQTLSELALLKNVLSSSDVLFLKRQTLQSQF
;
A
#
# COMPACT_ATOMS: atom_id res chain seq x y z
N MET A 1 9.80 -7.79 2.51
CA MET A 1 8.37 -7.76 2.17
C MET A 1 7.98 -6.32 1.85
N LEU A 2 7.13 -6.12 0.85
CA LEU A 2 6.48 -4.84 0.59
C LEU A 2 4.98 -4.97 0.93
N ILE A 3 4.42 -4.02 1.64
CA ILE A 3 2.98 -3.89 1.81
C ILE A 3 2.49 -2.82 0.83
N VAL A 4 1.40 -3.08 0.12
CA VAL A 4 0.74 -2.10 -0.75
C VAL A 4 -0.69 -1.90 -0.25
N THR A 5 -0.98 -0.70 0.23
CA THR A 5 -2.30 -0.34 0.79
C THR A 5 -2.82 0.97 0.22
N ALA A 6 -4.13 1.21 0.39
CA ALA A 6 -4.77 2.41 -0.12
C ALA A 6 -4.67 3.56 0.89
N HIS A 7 -5.03 3.32 2.15
CA HIS A 7 -5.19 4.35 3.17
C HIS A 7 -4.24 4.15 4.37
N PRO A 8 -3.88 5.25 5.06
CA PRO A 8 -3.07 5.17 6.26
C PRO A 8 -3.85 4.62 7.46
N ASP A 9 -3.69 3.33 7.75
CA ASP A 9 -4.33 2.50 8.79
C ASP A 9 -4.52 1.07 8.27
N ASP A 10 -4.67 0.88 6.96
CA ASP A 10 -4.79 -0.43 6.32
C ASP A 10 -3.64 -1.39 6.70
N GLU A 11 -2.43 -0.86 6.92
CA GLU A 11 -1.26 -1.65 7.31
C GLU A 11 -1.43 -2.33 8.66
N THR A 12 -2.29 -1.79 9.54
CA THR A 12 -2.62 -2.38 10.84
C THR A 12 -3.28 -3.75 10.70
N GLY A 13 -3.99 -4.00 9.58
CA GLY A 13 -4.53 -5.31 9.23
C GLY A 13 -3.46 -6.39 9.05
N PHE A 14 -2.19 -5.98 8.86
CA PHE A 14 -1.04 -6.88 8.77
C PHE A 14 -0.13 -6.81 10.01
N ALA A 15 -0.49 -6.06 11.06
CA ALA A 15 0.41 -5.71 12.17
C ALA A 15 1.11 -6.92 12.80
N ALA A 16 0.37 -8.00 13.09
CA ALA A 16 0.95 -9.21 13.68
C ALA A 16 1.97 -9.89 12.75
N SER A 17 1.66 -9.97 11.45
CA SER A 17 2.55 -10.53 10.44
C SER A 17 3.81 -9.67 10.28
N VAL A 18 3.64 -8.34 10.23
CA VAL A 18 4.75 -7.39 10.15
C VAL A 18 5.66 -7.53 11.37
N TYR A 19 5.08 -7.49 12.58
CA TYR A 19 5.81 -7.65 13.83
C TYR A 19 6.60 -8.96 13.87
N LYS A 20 5.95 -10.09 13.51
CA LYS A 20 6.61 -11.40 13.47
C LYS A 20 7.79 -11.41 12.49
N ILE A 21 7.60 -10.87 11.29
CA ILE A 21 8.63 -10.83 10.26
C ILE A 21 9.82 -9.98 10.72
N THR A 22 9.58 -8.81 11.30
CA THR A 22 10.63 -7.83 11.62
C THR A 22 11.36 -8.18 12.92
N HIS A 23 10.63 -8.58 13.96
CA HIS A 23 11.19 -8.80 15.28
C HIS A 23 11.79 -10.20 15.44
N ASP A 24 11.09 -11.23 14.96
CA ASP A 24 11.49 -12.62 15.20
C ASP A 24 12.26 -13.21 14.03
N LEU A 25 11.77 -12.99 12.81
CA LEU A 25 12.36 -13.57 11.59
C LEU A 25 13.46 -12.70 10.97
N LYS A 26 13.73 -11.52 11.55
CA LYS A 26 14.75 -10.55 11.12
C LYS A 26 14.60 -10.12 9.65
N GLY A 27 13.38 -10.20 9.12
CA GLY A 27 13.01 -9.70 7.81
C GLY A 27 12.86 -8.18 7.79
N LYS A 28 12.81 -7.61 6.58
CA LYS A 28 12.57 -6.18 6.36
C LYS A 28 11.20 -5.97 5.73
N VAL A 29 10.49 -4.96 6.20
CA VAL A 29 9.14 -4.61 5.72
C VAL A 29 9.12 -3.13 5.35
N ASP A 30 8.69 -2.85 4.12
CA ASP A 30 8.45 -1.50 3.63
C ASP A 30 6.98 -1.35 3.23
N LEU A 31 6.49 -0.11 3.20
CA LEU A 31 5.11 0.22 2.87
C LEU A 31 5.05 1.16 1.66
N ALA A 32 4.28 0.78 0.63
CA ALA A 32 3.79 1.68 -0.40
C ALA A 32 2.34 2.05 -0.10
N LEU A 33 2.09 3.32 0.19
CA LEU A 33 0.77 3.84 0.54
C LEU A 33 0.25 4.71 -0.59
N VAL A 34 -0.87 4.30 -1.20
CA VAL A 34 -1.35 4.94 -2.44
C VAL A 34 -1.91 6.34 -2.17
N THR A 35 -2.69 6.53 -1.11
CA THR A 35 -3.36 7.81 -0.83
C THR A 35 -2.90 8.47 0.47
N ASN A 36 -3.26 9.73 0.64
CA ASN A 36 -3.02 10.49 1.87
C ASN A 36 -4.15 10.34 2.93
N GLY A 37 -5.25 9.66 2.60
CA GLY A 37 -6.36 9.42 3.52
C GLY A 37 -7.24 10.65 3.83
N GLU A 38 -7.23 11.67 2.98
CA GLU A 38 -7.92 12.96 3.22
C GLU A 38 -9.45 12.86 3.29
N ALA A 39 -10.06 11.81 2.73
CA ALA A 39 -11.51 11.61 2.80
C ALA A 39 -11.99 11.09 4.17
N GLY A 40 -11.05 10.72 5.06
CA GLY A 40 -11.34 10.24 6.41
C GLY A 40 -11.93 11.28 7.36
N PHE A 41 -12.06 12.55 6.92
CA PHE A 41 -12.60 13.66 7.72
C PHE A 41 -13.96 13.34 8.34
N LYS A 42 -14.83 12.60 7.63
CA LYS A 42 -16.15 12.17 8.11
C LYS A 42 -16.12 11.34 9.39
N TYR A 43 -14.98 10.73 9.71
CA TYR A 43 -14.81 9.83 10.85
C TYR A 43 -13.88 10.42 11.92
N SER A 44 -13.52 11.71 11.82
CA SER A 44 -12.46 12.32 12.62
C SER A 44 -12.96 12.99 13.91
N THR A 45 -14.23 12.84 14.31
CA THR A 45 -14.81 13.51 15.49
C THR A 45 -13.99 13.31 16.76
N LEU A 46 -13.53 12.09 17.03
CA LEU A 46 -12.71 11.81 18.23
C LEU A 46 -11.28 12.36 18.12
N ALA A 47 -10.81 12.63 16.90
CA ALA A 47 -9.48 13.15 16.65
C ALA A 47 -9.44 14.69 16.82
N GLU A 48 -10.57 15.38 16.75
CA GLU A 48 -10.65 16.85 16.91
C GLU A 48 -10.11 17.30 18.27
N ASP A 49 -10.48 16.60 19.35
CA ASP A 49 -9.98 16.89 20.70
C ASP A 49 -8.47 16.61 20.85
N ILE A 50 -7.95 15.64 20.11
CA ILE A 50 -6.53 15.26 20.14
C ILE A 50 -5.67 16.28 19.39
N TYR A 51 -6.16 16.76 18.25
CA TYR A 51 -5.40 17.62 17.33
C TYR A 51 -5.77 19.10 17.43
N GLY A 52 -6.83 19.45 18.16
CA GLY A 52 -7.29 20.83 18.36
C GLY A 52 -7.77 21.51 17.09
N ALA A 53 -8.41 20.76 16.18
CA ALA A 53 -8.90 21.25 14.90
C ALA A 53 -10.26 20.62 14.54
N GLU A 54 -11.10 21.35 13.80
CA GLU A 54 -12.39 20.88 13.30
C GLU A 54 -12.19 19.94 12.10
N LEU A 55 -11.58 18.77 12.34
CA LEU A 55 -11.23 17.78 11.32
C LEU A 55 -12.44 17.17 10.61
N THR A 56 -13.66 17.33 11.13
CA THR A 56 -14.90 16.89 10.49
C THR A 56 -15.45 17.89 9.46
N ASP A 57 -14.98 19.14 9.47
CA ASP A 57 -15.17 20.04 8.33
C ASP A 57 -14.35 19.54 7.14
N GLU A 58 -14.96 19.54 5.95
CA GLU A 58 -14.30 18.95 4.76
C GLU A 58 -13.07 19.74 4.33
N ALA A 59 -13.11 21.07 4.38
CA ALA A 59 -11.98 21.89 3.96
C ALA A 59 -10.80 21.73 4.93
N VAL A 60 -11.07 21.82 6.23
CA VAL A 60 -10.07 21.63 7.29
C VAL A 60 -9.53 20.20 7.29
N GLY A 61 -10.40 19.21 7.22
CA GLY A 61 -10.03 17.80 7.20
C GLY A 61 -9.14 17.45 6.00
N ARG A 62 -9.52 17.87 4.79
CA ARG A 62 -8.70 17.62 3.59
C ARG A 62 -7.35 18.31 3.63
N GLU A 63 -7.25 19.47 4.27
CA GLU A 63 -5.98 20.18 4.44
C GLU A 63 -5.07 19.51 5.48
N LEU A 64 -5.60 19.13 6.64
CA LEU A 64 -4.80 18.71 7.79
C LEU A 64 -4.56 17.19 7.87
N LEU A 65 -5.54 16.37 7.50
CA LEU A 65 -5.46 14.90 7.62
C LEU A 65 -4.28 14.27 6.88
N PRO A 66 -3.90 14.70 5.66
CA PRO A 66 -2.74 14.14 4.98
C PRO A 66 -1.47 14.13 5.84
N THR A 67 -1.23 15.21 6.58
CA THR A 67 -0.05 15.33 7.44
C THR A 67 -0.24 14.55 8.74
N ILE A 68 -1.42 14.65 9.35
CA ILE A 68 -1.76 13.95 10.59
C ILE A 68 -1.62 12.43 10.41
N ARG A 69 -2.30 11.86 9.41
CA ARG A 69 -2.32 10.42 9.18
C ARG A 69 -0.97 9.84 8.76
N LYS A 70 -0.14 10.62 8.05
CA LYS A 70 1.27 10.26 7.81
C LYS A 70 2.07 10.18 9.12
N ARG A 71 1.84 11.06 10.09
CA ARG A 71 2.50 10.98 11.41
C ARG A 71 2.01 9.77 12.19
N GLU A 72 0.72 9.49 12.18
CA GLU A 72 0.11 8.34 12.86
C GLU A 72 0.66 7.02 12.34
N ILE A 73 0.66 6.82 11.02
CA ILE A 73 1.15 5.59 10.40
C ILE A 73 2.66 5.39 10.62
N MET A 74 3.44 6.47 10.64
CA MET A 74 4.87 6.39 10.97
C MET A 74 5.10 6.03 12.43
N ALA A 75 4.30 6.59 13.35
CA ALA A 75 4.39 6.28 14.77
C ALA A 75 3.99 4.82 15.06
N GLY A 76 2.86 4.35 14.51
CA GLY A 76 2.40 2.97 14.64
C GLY A 76 3.34 1.98 13.93
N GLY A 77 3.75 2.31 12.71
CA GLY A 77 4.66 1.47 11.93
C GLY A 77 6.05 1.32 12.57
N LYS A 78 6.54 2.32 13.31
CA LYS A 78 7.76 2.21 14.12
C LYS A 78 7.66 1.10 15.18
N ILE A 79 6.47 0.89 15.75
CA ILE A 79 6.23 -0.16 16.77
C ILE A 79 6.26 -1.55 16.12
N ILE A 80 5.58 -1.72 14.98
CA ILE A 80 5.52 -3.03 14.30
C ILE A 80 6.75 -3.34 13.44
N GLY A 81 7.60 -2.34 13.17
CA GLY A 81 8.89 -2.50 12.50
C GLY A 81 8.88 -2.21 11.00
N ILE A 82 7.99 -1.34 10.51
CA ILE A 82 8.06 -0.81 9.14
C ILE A 82 9.32 0.05 9.01
N ARG A 83 10.14 -0.23 7.99
CA ARG A 83 11.43 0.43 7.75
C ARG A 83 11.29 1.67 6.88
N ASN A 84 10.68 1.53 5.69
CA ASN A 84 10.51 2.62 4.74
C ASN A 84 9.02 2.85 4.42
N TYR A 85 8.69 4.11 4.15
CA TYR A 85 7.37 4.56 3.73
C TYR A 85 7.47 5.26 2.38
N TYR A 86 6.70 4.78 1.41
CA TYR A 86 6.60 5.35 0.07
C TYR A 86 5.19 5.90 -0.11
N PHE A 87 5.03 7.19 0.21
CA PHE A 87 3.77 7.91 0.03
C PHE A 87 3.60 8.31 -1.43
N PHE A 88 2.51 7.88 -2.04
CA PHE A 88 2.18 8.15 -3.45
C PHE A 88 1.25 9.34 -3.64
N ASP A 89 0.64 9.81 -2.55
CA ASP A 89 -0.16 11.03 -2.48
C ASP A 89 -1.22 11.13 -3.58
N GLN A 90 -1.79 9.98 -3.98
CA GLN A 90 -2.96 9.96 -4.83
C GLN A 90 -4.19 10.37 -4.03
N LYS A 91 -5.19 10.90 -4.74
CA LYS A 91 -6.41 11.41 -4.12
C LYS A 91 -7.19 10.28 -3.44
N ASP A 92 -7.63 10.55 -2.22
CA ASP A 92 -8.68 9.80 -1.54
C ASP A 92 -10.00 10.58 -1.65
N THR A 93 -11.05 9.91 -2.14
CA THR A 93 -12.28 10.58 -2.58
C THR A 93 -13.44 10.40 -1.61
N HIS A 94 -14.28 9.40 -1.83
CA HIS A 94 -15.37 9.03 -0.95
C HIS A 94 -15.48 7.50 -0.94
N TYR A 95 -16.22 6.97 0.03
CA TYR A 95 -16.47 5.55 0.07
C TYR A 95 -17.21 5.08 -1.18
N THR A 96 -16.63 4.11 -1.87
CA THR A 96 -17.20 3.45 -3.05
C THR A 96 -16.82 1.98 -3.04
N LEU A 97 -17.66 1.12 -3.64
CA LEU A 97 -17.28 -0.26 -3.96
C LEU A 97 -16.76 -0.39 -5.40
N ASP A 98 -16.88 0.66 -6.21
CA ASP A 98 -16.42 0.63 -7.59
C ASP A 98 -14.93 0.96 -7.68
N HIS A 99 -14.14 -0.03 -8.09
CA HIS A 99 -12.70 0.14 -8.31
C HIS A 99 -12.38 0.69 -9.70
N ASP A 100 -13.29 0.55 -10.67
CA ASP A 100 -13.09 1.07 -12.03
C ASP A 100 -13.09 2.60 -12.01
N THR A 101 -14.00 3.22 -11.25
CA THR A 101 -13.94 4.67 -11.00
C THR A 101 -12.57 5.10 -10.45
N VAL A 102 -12.04 4.36 -9.46
CA VAL A 102 -10.72 4.68 -8.87
C VAL A 102 -9.60 4.59 -9.90
N LEU A 103 -9.58 3.50 -10.69
CA LEU A 103 -8.55 3.21 -11.68
C LEU A 103 -8.62 4.10 -12.93
N THR A 104 -9.80 4.59 -13.29
CA THR A 104 -10.00 5.30 -14.56
C THR A 104 -10.17 6.82 -14.39
N GLN A 105 -10.62 7.28 -13.22
CA GLN A 105 -10.98 8.68 -13.01
C GLN A 105 -10.27 9.34 -11.82
N VAL A 106 -9.84 8.58 -10.81
CA VAL A 106 -9.31 9.16 -9.57
C VAL A 106 -7.78 9.15 -9.53
N TRP A 107 -7.15 8.01 -9.76
CA TRP A 107 -5.70 7.87 -9.62
C TRP A 107 -4.96 8.03 -10.92
N ASN A 108 -3.73 8.56 -10.85
CA ASN A 108 -2.77 8.46 -11.93
C ASN A 108 -2.17 7.04 -11.95
N VAL A 109 -2.93 6.09 -12.52
CA VAL A 109 -2.57 4.67 -12.55
C VAL A 109 -1.20 4.42 -13.19
N LYS A 110 -0.88 5.15 -14.26
CA LYS A 110 0.42 5.02 -14.92
C LYS A 110 1.56 5.35 -13.95
N TRP A 111 1.46 6.49 -13.26
CA TRP A 111 2.47 6.92 -12.30
C TRP A 111 2.58 5.95 -11.11
N VAL A 112 1.46 5.51 -10.54
CA VAL A 112 1.45 4.54 -9.42
C VAL A 112 2.16 3.24 -9.82
N ARG A 113 1.86 2.72 -11.01
CA ARG A 113 2.50 1.51 -11.52
C ARG A 113 3.99 1.68 -11.80
N GLU A 114 4.40 2.83 -12.36
CA GLU A 114 5.82 3.16 -12.54
C GLU A 114 6.55 3.20 -11.19
N LYS A 115 5.96 3.81 -10.16
CA LYS A 115 6.55 3.83 -8.80
C LYS A 115 6.61 2.48 -8.14
N LEU A 116 5.55 1.66 -8.24
CA LEU A 116 5.59 0.29 -7.76
C LEU A 116 6.67 -0.53 -8.48
N LYS A 117 6.78 -0.38 -9.80
CA LYS A 117 7.79 -1.06 -10.61
C LYS A 117 9.21 -0.68 -10.19
N GLU A 118 9.50 0.62 -10.08
CA GLU A 118 10.79 1.14 -9.60
C GLU A 118 11.13 0.54 -8.23
N LEU A 119 10.16 0.56 -7.32
CA LEU A 119 10.34 0.11 -5.95
C LEU A 119 10.62 -1.39 -5.86
N ILE A 120 9.82 -2.20 -6.57
CA ILE A 120 9.96 -3.67 -6.61
C ILE A 120 11.30 -4.08 -7.23
N LEU A 121 11.72 -3.41 -8.31
CA LEU A 121 13.00 -3.72 -8.96
C LEU A 121 14.21 -3.29 -8.13
N ARG A 122 14.13 -2.15 -7.44
CA ARG A 122 15.21 -1.62 -6.60
C ARG A 122 15.42 -2.45 -5.34
N GLU A 123 14.36 -2.63 -4.55
CA GLU A 123 14.45 -3.28 -3.24
C GLU A 123 14.35 -4.81 -3.32
N LYS A 124 13.90 -5.34 -4.47
CA LYS A 124 13.89 -6.78 -4.78
C LYS A 124 13.16 -7.60 -3.70
N TYR A 125 11.94 -7.23 -3.35
CA TYR A 125 11.16 -7.92 -2.31
C TYR A 125 10.84 -9.38 -2.66
N ASP A 126 10.85 -10.25 -1.65
CA ASP A 126 10.48 -11.66 -1.79
C ASP A 126 8.96 -11.90 -1.71
N TYR A 127 8.25 -11.01 -1.02
CA TYR A 127 6.81 -11.07 -0.80
C TYR A 127 6.20 -9.67 -0.93
N ILE A 128 5.00 -9.60 -1.51
CA ILE A 128 4.16 -8.41 -1.55
C ILE A 128 2.82 -8.75 -0.90
N PHE A 129 2.43 -7.96 0.09
CA PHE A 129 1.17 -8.12 0.83
C PHE A 129 0.20 -7.02 0.41
N CYS A 130 -1.03 -7.41 0.14
CA CYS A 130 -2.13 -6.53 -0.23
C CYS A 130 -3.42 -7.01 0.45
N LEU A 131 -4.45 -6.15 0.51
CA LEU A 131 -5.78 -6.56 0.95
C LEU A 131 -6.46 -7.44 -0.11
N LEU A 132 -7.28 -8.40 0.32
CA LEU A 132 -8.01 -9.27 -0.59
C LEU A 132 -9.10 -8.46 -1.32
N PRO A 133 -9.16 -8.44 -2.66
CA PRO A 133 -10.09 -7.59 -3.39
C PRO A 133 -11.44 -8.30 -3.62
N THR A 134 -12.23 -8.47 -2.56
CA THR A 134 -13.58 -9.08 -2.66
C THR A 134 -14.61 -8.06 -3.18
N PRO A 135 -15.79 -8.49 -3.67
CA PRO A 135 -16.83 -7.55 -4.12
C PRO A 135 -17.20 -6.48 -3.08
N GLU A 136 -17.21 -6.85 -1.79
CA GLU A 136 -17.55 -5.99 -0.65
C GLU A 136 -16.38 -5.13 -0.18
N THR A 137 -15.17 -5.40 -0.67
CA THR A 137 -13.99 -4.62 -0.33
C THR A 137 -14.09 -3.23 -0.95
N HIS A 138 -13.71 -2.21 -0.18
CA HIS A 138 -13.70 -0.82 -0.62
C HIS A 138 -12.89 -0.64 -1.93
N GLY A 139 -13.41 0.18 -2.85
CA GLY A 139 -12.89 0.37 -4.21
C GLY A 139 -11.41 0.75 -4.28
N HIS A 140 -10.94 1.65 -3.40
CA HIS A 140 -9.51 2.01 -3.37
C HIS A 140 -8.63 0.83 -2.92
N HIS A 141 -9.10 0.00 -1.97
CA HIS A 141 -8.35 -1.18 -1.53
C HIS A 141 -8.23 -2.19 -2.68
N LYS A 142 -9.33 -2.42 -3.41
CA LYS A 142 -9.32 -3.24 -4.63
C LYS A 142 -8.35 -2.69 -5.67
N ALA A 143 -8.42 -1.40 -5.96
CA ALA A 143 -7.55 -0.75 -6.93
C ALA A 143 -6.07 -0.89 -6.56
N ALA A 144 -5.70 -0.66 -5.30
CA ALA A 144 -4.32 -0.82 -4.82
C ALA A 144 -3.81 -2.26 -5.05
N THR A 145 -4.62 -3.26 -4.72
CA THR A 145 -4.28 -4.68 -4.95
C THR A 145 -4.16 -4.99 -6.45
N ILE A 146 -5.10 -4.54 -7.28
CA ILE A 146 -5.08 -4.75 -8.73
C ILE A 146 -3.80 -4.14 -9.33
N LEU A 147 -3.43 -2.93 -8.95
CA LEU A 147 -2.21 -2.27 -9.45
C LEU A 147 -0.93 -3.02 -9.05
N ALA A 148 -0.87 -3.52 -7.82
CA ALA A 148 0.26 -4.35 -7.37
C ALA A 148 0.37 -5.64 -8.19
N LEU A 149 -0.75 -6.35 -8.39
CA LEU A 149 -0.78 -7.60 -9.16
C LEU A 149 -0.46 -7.39 -10.65
N GLN A 150 -1.02 -6.34 -11.27
CA GLN A 150 -0.70 -5.99 -12.66
C GLN A 150 0.77 -5.66 -12.83
N THR A 151 1.35 -4.87 -11.92
CA THR A 151 2.79 -4.52 -11.95
C THR A 151 3.66 -5.78 -11.86
N LEU A 152 3.30 -6.73 -11.00
CA LEU A 152 4.02 -7.99 -10.87
C LEU A 152 3.90 -8.88 -12.10
N SER A 153 2.69 -8.98 -12.66
CA SER A 153 2.43 -9.74 -13.88
C SER A 153 3.29 -9.21 -15.03
N GLU A 154 3.38 -7.89 -15.19
CA GLU A 154 4.22 -7.26 -16.22
C GLU A 154 5.71 -7.49 -16.00
N LEU A 155 6.18 -7.42 -14.76
CA LEU A 155 7.56 -7.73 -14.43
C LEU A 155 7.92 -9.20 -14.69
N ALA A 156 6.98 -10.12 -14.46
CA ALA A 156 7.15 -11.54 -14.78
C ALA A 156 7.17 -11.76 -16.30
N LEU A 157 6.28 -11.12 -17.04
CA LEU A 157 6.27 -11.16 -18.51
C LEU A 157 7.57 -10.57 -19.09
N LEU A 158 8.10 -9.48 -18.54
CA LEU A 158 9.40 -8.92 -18.96
C LEU A 158 10.57 -9.88 -18.72
N LYS A 159 10.53 -10.66 -17.63
CA LYS A 159 11.51 -11.74 -17.41
C LYS A 159 11.33 -12.86 -18.43
N ASN A 160 10.09 -13.23 -18.75
CA ASN A 160 9.79 -14.29 -19.72
C ASN A 160 10.04 -13.88 -21.18
N VAL A 161 9.96 -12.59 -21.50
CA VAL A 161 10.40 -12.05 -22.80
C VAL A 161 11.94 -12.07 -22.94
N LEU A 162 12.66 -12.21 -21.82
CA LEU A 162 14.11 -12.44 -21.77
C LEU A 162 14.49 -13.90 -21.43
N SER A 163 13.54 -14.77 -21.08
CA SER A 163 13.76 -16.20 -20.86
C SER A 163 12.55 -17.01 -21.33
N SER A 164 12.71 -17.73 -22.44
CA SER A 164 11.73 -18.68 -22.93
C SER A 164 11.45 -19.80 -21.90
N SER A 165 10.20 -20.27 -21.92
CA SER A 165 9.59 -21.48 -21.30
C SER A 165 9.03 -21.39 -19.87
N ASP A 166 7.73 -21.16 -19.83
CA ASP A 166 6.64 -21.88 -19.12
C ASP A 166 6.59 -22.08 -17.59
N VAL A 167 5.38 -21.78 -17.08
CA VAL A 167 4.71 -22.09 -15.79
C VAL A 167 4.83 -21.06 -14.65
N LEU A 168 3.64 -20.59 -14.22
CA LEU A 168 3.40 -19.55 -13.22
C LEU A 168 3.34 -20.14 -11.79
N PHE A 169 4.38 -19.92 -11.01
CA PHE A 169 4.38 -19.95 -9.55
C PHE A 169 5.24 -18.77 -9.07
N LEU A 170 4.63 -17.73 -8.48
CA LEU A 170 5.39 -16.57 -7.97
C LEU A 170 5.96 -16.85 -6.58
N LYS A 171 6.91 -17.79 -6.52
CA LYS A 171 7.93 -17.86 -5.46
C LYS A 171 9.25 -17.47 -6.12
N ARG A 172 9.89 -16.40 -5.67
CA ARG A 172 11.24 -16.08 -6.13
C ARG A 172 12.16 -17.21 -5.65
N GLN A 173 12.65 -18.05 -6.55
CA GLN A 173 13.68 -19.04 -6.22
C GLN A 173 14.93 -18.29 -5.76
N THR A 174 15.19 -18.29 -4.46
CA THR A 174 16.53 -18.07 -3.90
C THR A 174 17.34 -19.33 -4.17
N LEU A 175 18.32 -19.24 -5.07
CA LEU A 175 19.40 -20.20 -5.20
C LEU A 175 20.18 -20.20 -3.88
N GLN A 176 19.98 -21.22 -3.05
CA GLN A 176 21.01 -21.65 -2.11
C GLN A 176 21.85 -22.70 -2.84
N SER A 177 23.04 -22.31 -3.26
CA SER A 177 24.09 -23.23 -3.66
C SER A 177 24.55 -24.02 -2.43
N GLN A 178 24.45 -25.35 -2.53
CA GLN A 178 25.24 -26.26 -1.72
C GLN A 178 26.72 -26.00 -1.99
N PHE A 179 27.46 -25.63 -0.93
CA PHE A 179 28.79 -26.14 -0.60
C PHE A 179 28.87 -26.23 0.92
#